data_AF-A0A2E3RZD2-F1
#
_entry.id   AF-A0A2E3RZD2-F1
#
_cell.length_a   1.000
_cell.length_b   1.000
_cell.length_c   1.000
_cell.angle_alpha   90.00
_cell.angle_beta   90.00
_cell.angle_gamma   90.00
#
_symmetry.space_group_name_H-M   'P 1'
#
loop_
_entity.id
_entity.type
_entity.pdbx_description
1 polymer ?
#
loop_
_entity_poly.entity_id
_entity_poly.type
_entity_poly.pdbx_seq_one_letter_code
_entity_poly.pdbx_strand_id
1 'polypeptide(L)'
;MIKRSREALVVVILLGFSMINSSGCVLFDHSRNSGPDEFGVVSRAPLAQPPDFSLRPPRAGAKRPNEVETREQARRRLFGRSVQGRGVMPEREPTDSRSEGERALLFKANALDVDPSIRDAVERESGIVEEDPTFVESLLFWKPTKGQNSVVDPSSESERLRRNEALGKKPTDGSTLTKKK
;
A
#
# COMPACT_ATOMS: atom_id res chain seq x y z
N MET A 1 23.71 -23.40 -54.69
CA MET A 1 23.77 -24.06 -53.37
C MET A 1 24.34 -23.18 -52.24
N ILE A 2 25.15 -22.15 -52.52
CA ILE A 2 25.88 -21.36 -51.50
C ILE A 2 24.99 -20.42 -50.65
N LYS A 3 23.81 -20.00 -51.14
CA LYS A 3 22.93 -19.08 -50.41
C LYS A 3 22.20 -19.76 -49.24
N ARG A 4 21.81 -21.03 -49.43
CA ARG A 4 21.03 -21.82 -48.45
C ARG A 4 21.88 -22.25 -47.23
N SER A 5 23.20 -22.43 -47.41
CA SER A 5 24.12 -22.74 -46.32
C SER A 5 24.45 -21.53 -45.44
N ARG A 6 24.40 -20.30 -45.99
CA ARG A 6 24.61 -19.06 -45.22
C ARG A 6 23.42 -18.73 -44.33
N GLU A 7 22.20 -18.90 -44.83
CA GLU A 7 20.96 -18.76 -44.03
C GLU A 7 20.93 -19.78 -42.88
N ALA A 8 21.30 -21.04 -43.14
CA ALA A 8 21.35 -22.08 -42.12
C ALA A 8 22.40 -21.80 -41.02
N LEU A 9 23.56 -21.25 -41.39
CA LEU A 9 24.61 -20.88 -40.44
C LEU A 9 24.18 -19.71 -39.53
N VAL A 10 23.47 -18.72 -40.10
CA VAL A 10 22.93 -17.57 -39.32
C VAL A 10 21.87 -18.03 -38.33
N VAL A 11 20.98 -18.94 -38.74
CA VAL A 11 19.93 -19.48 -37.85
C VAL A 11 20.54 -20.30 -36.70
N VAL A 12 21.59 -21.09 -36.96
CA VAL A 12 22.27 -21.88 -35.90
C VAL A 12 22.99 -20.97 -34.90
N ILE A 13 23.60 -19.88 -35.35
CA ILE A 13 24.26 -18.91 -34.46
C ILE A 13 23.23 -18.18 -33.59
N LEU A 14 22.09 -17.77 -34.16
CA LEU A 14 21.01 -17.12 -33.40
C LEU A 14 20.37 -18.05 -32.37
N LEU A 15 20.16 -19.33 -32.70
CA LEU A 15 19.61 -20.32 -31.77
C LEU A 15 20.61 -20.69 -30.66
N GLY A 16 21.90 -20.77 -30.97
CA GLY A 16 22.96 -21.01 -29.99
C GLY A 16 23.11 -19.87 -28.99
N PHE A 17 22.98 -18.61 -29.43
CA PHE A 17 23.05 -17.45 -28.54
C PHE A 17 21.86 -17.36 -27.57
N SER A 18 20.68 -17.84 -27.97
CA SER A 18 19.49 -17.87 -27.10
C SER A 18 19.65 -18.87 -25.94
N MET A 19 20.32 -20.00 -26.16
CA MET A 19 20.52 -21.02 -25.11
C MET A 19 21.53 -20.64 -24.02
N ILE A 20 22.47 -19.72 -24.31
CA ILE A 20 23.48 -19.29 -23.32
C ILE A 20 22.90 -18.25 -22.35
N ASN A 21 21.82 -17.57 -22.70
CA ASN A 21 21.16 -16.56 -21.85
C ASN A 21 20.22 -17.17 -20.79
N SER A 22 19.92 -18.47 -20.83
CA SER A 22 19.07 -19.13 -19.82
C SER A 22 19.84 -19.78 -18.66
N SER A 23 21.18 -19.78 -18.71
CA SER A 23 22.04 -20.32 -17.65
C SER A 23 22.93 -19.23 -17.01
N GLY A 24 22.31 -18.12 -16.64
CA GLY A 24 22.96 -17.02 -15.91
C GLY A 24 22.31 -16.79 -14.54
N CYS A 25 23.15 -16.80 -13.49
CA CYS A 25 22.90 -16.33 -12.12
C CYS A 25 22.30 -17.30 -11.09
N VAL A 26 23.08 -18.31 -10.68
CA VAL A 26 23.05 -18.88 -9.31
C VAL A 26 24.27 -18.47 -8.45
N LEU A 27 25.08 -17.51 -8.92
CA LEU A 27 26.35 -17.13 -8.27
C LEU A 27 26.23 -15.97 -7.27
N PHE A 28 25.10 -15.27 -7.22
CA PHE A 28 24.84 -14.15 -6.30
C PHE A 28 23.65 -14.42 -5.38
N ASP A 29 23.50 -15.66 -4.93
CA ASP A 29 22.51 -15.99 -3.92
C ASP A 29 23.07 -15.72 -2.51
N HIS A 30 23.22 -14.43 -2.17
CA HIS A 30 23.47 -13.99 -0.80
C HIS A 30 22.27 -14.25 0.14
N SER A 31 21.15 -14.76 -0.39
CA SER A 31 19.94 -15.06 0.39
C SER A 31 20.03 -16.37 1.17
N ARG A 32 20.99 -17.26 0.85
CA ARG A 32 21.18 -18.52 1.61
C ARG A 32 21.89 -18.34 2.95
N ASN A 33 22.48 -17.17 3.21
CA ASN A 33 23.19 -16.88 4.46
C ASN A 33 22.53 -15.77 5.29
N SER A 34 21.27 -15.43 5.03
CA SER A 34 20.49 -14.42 5.77
C SER A 34 19.92 -14.95 7.09
N GLY A 35 20.60 -15.90 7.73
CA GLY A 35 20.30 -16.30 9.10
C GLY A 35 20.71 -15.18 10.07
N PRO A 36 20.04 -15.02 11.21
CA PRO A 36 20.49 -14.09 12.23
C PRO A 36 21.89 -14.49 12.71
N ASP A 37 22.84 -13.57 12.61
CA ASP A 37 24.25 -13.76 13.01
C ASP A 37 24.36 -14.17 14.49
N GLU A 38 24.58 -15.47 14.74
CA GLU A 38 24.70 -16.03 16.08
C GLU A 38 25.96 -15.58 16.85
N PHE A 39 26.92 -14.94 16.19
CA PHE A 39 28.16 -14.43 16.81
C PHE A 39 28.20 -12.90 16.89
N GLY A 40 27.11 -12.22 16.54
CA GLY A 40 27.00 -10.77 16.61
C GLY A 40 27.15 -10.24 18.04
N VAL A 41 28.22 -9.49 18.31
CA VAL A 41 28.43 -8.83 19.61
C VAL A 41 27.61 -7.55 19.67
N VAL A 42 26.76 -7.43 20.69
CA VAL A 42 26.00 -6.20 20.94
C VAL A 42 26.93 -5.12 21.49
N SER A 43 27.01 -3.98 20.78
CA SER A 43 27.77 -2.81 21.24
C SER A 43 27.13 -2.22 22.51
N ARG A 44 27.91 -2.07 23.58
CA ARG A 44 27.49 -1.37 24.79
C ARG A 44 27.81 0.13 24.68
N ALA A 45 27.01 0.97 25.33
CA ALA A 45 27.32 2.39 25.43
C ALA A 45 28.70 2.58 26.11
N PRO A 46 29.52 3.54 25.63
CA PRO A 46 30.83 3.80 26.21
C PRO A 46 30.69 4.21 27.69
N LEU A 47 31.63 3.75 28.52
CA LEU A 47 31.69 4.10 29.93
C LEU A 47 32.25 5.52 30.06
N ALA A 48 31.37 6.52 30.15
CA ALA A 48 31.75 7.88 30.51
C ALA A 48 31.81 8.00 32.03
N GLN A 49 32.97 8.35 32.56
CA GLN A 49 33.15 8.63 33.99
C GLN A 49 32.65 10.05 34.28
N PRO A 50 31.60 10.23 35.10
CA PRO A 50 31.12 11.56 35.44
C PRO A 50 32.15 12.30 36.33
N PRO A 51 32.20 13.65 36.24
CA PRO A 51 33.17 14.48 36.95
C PRO A 51 32.99 14.50 38.48
N ASP A 52 31.84 14.04 39.00
CA ASP A 52 31.57 13.98 40.45
C ASP A 52 31.26 12.54 40.92
N PHE A 53 31.93 12.15 42.02
CA PHE A 53 31.99 10.78 42.55
C PHE A 53 31.02 10.49 43.72
N SER A 54 30.07 11.38 44.03
CA SER A 54 29.22 11.25 45.22
C SER A 54 28.02 10.30 45.06
N LEU A 55 28.06 9.38 44.10
CA LEU A 55 27.00 8.40 43.88
C LEU A 55 27.11 7.26 44.91
N ARG A 56 26.00 6.95 45.58
CA ARG A 56 25.90 5.73 46.37
C ARG A 56 26.16 4.53 45.47
N PRO A 57 27.00 3.56 45.90
CA PRO A 57 27.19 2.33 45.16
C PRO A 57 25.84 1.70 44.80
N PRO A 58 25.62 1.31 43.54
CA PRO A 58 24.40 0.61 43.17
C PRO A 58 24.30 -0.67 44.00
N ARG A 59 23.10 -0.98 44.50
CA ARG A 59 22.87 -2.24 45.22
C ARG A 59 23.24 -3.41 44.33
N ALA A 60 23.92 -4.41 44.89
CA ALA A 60 24.21 -5.65 44.19
C ALA A 60 22.90 -6.26 43.68
N GLY A 61 22.81 -6.52 42.37
CA GLY A 61 21.62 -7.04 41.71
C GLY A 61 20.59 -5.99 41.23
N ALA A 62 20.79 -4.70 41.50
CA ALA A 62 19.91 -3.66 40.94
C ALA A 62 20.14 -3.47 39.43
N LYS A 63 19.06 -3.21 38.68
CA LYS A 63 19.12 -2.94 37.24
C LYS A 63 19.99 -1.71 36.99
N ARG A 64 20.96 -1.83 36.06
CA ARG A 64 21.83 -0.71 35.71
C ARG A 64 21.01 0.39 35.02
N PRO A 65 21.16 1.67 35.39
CA PRO A 65 20.39 2.76 34.80
C PRO A 65 20.59 2.93 33.28
N ASN A 66 21.78 2.61 32.78
CA ASN A 66 22.16 2.84 31.38
C ASN A 66 22.02 1.58 30.50
N GLU A 67 21.51 0.47 31.04
CA GLU A 67 21.41 -0.80 30.32
C GLU A 67 19.95 -1.03 29.87
N VAL A 68 19.72 -0.93 28.55
CA VAL A 68 18.46 -1.35 27.94
C VAL A 68 18.42 -2.87 27.96
N GLU A 69 17.30 -3.43 28.42
CA GLU A 69 17.11 -4.88 28.45
C GLU A 69 17.09 -5.46 27.03
N THR A 70 17.82 -6.55 26.79
CA THR A 70 17.95 -7.19 25.47
C THR A 70 16.59 -7.61 24.91
N ARG A 71 15.67 -8.07 25.77
CA ARG A 71 14.29 -8.40 25.40
C ARG A 71 13.54 -7.20 24.84
N GLU A 72 13.69 -6.03 25.46
CA GLU A 72 13.07 -4.79 25.02
C GLU A 72 13.69 -4.28 23.71
N GLN A 73 15.00 -4.45 23.56
CA GLN A 73 15.69 -4.10 22.32
C GLN A 73 15.24 -4.99 21.15
N ALA A 74 15.13 -6.30 21.36
CA ALA A 74 14.62 -7.24 20.35
C ALA A 74 13.15 -6.95 20.02
N ARG A 75 12.31 -6.66 21.02
CA ARG A 75 10.91 -6.27 20.84
C ARG A 75 10.79 -5.02 19.96
N ARG A 76 11.60 -3.98 20.20
CA ARG A 76 11.61 -2.77 19.34
C ARG A 76 12.04 -3.09 17.91
N ARG A 77 13.01 -3.97 17.71
CA ARG A 77 13.47 -4.37 16.37
C ARG A 77 12.41 -5.17 15.61
N LEU A 78 11.72 -6.09 16.28
CA LEU A 78 10.70 -6.94 15.65
C LEU A 78 9.41 -6.18 15.34
N PHE A 79 8.97 -5.30 16.23
CA PHE A 79 7.70 -4.61 16.05
C PHE A 79 7.84 -3.22 15.43
N GLY A 80 9.07 -2.67 15.35
CA GLY A 80 9.47 -1.42 14.67
C GLY A 80 8.89 -0.16 15.32
N ARG A 81 7.59 -0.19 15.56
CA ARG A 81 6.83 0.65 16.44
C ARG A 81 7.04 0.10 17.85
N SER A 82 7.60 0.94 18.73
CA SER A 82 7.27 0.78 20.14
C SER A 82 5.78 0.48 20.19
N VAL A 83 5.36 -0.50 20.96
CA VAL A 83 4.04 -0.39 21.56
C VAL A 83 4.17 0.90 22.39
N GLN A 84 3.94 2.07 21.77
CA GLN A 84 3.82 3.34 22.45
C GLN A 84 2.75 3.02 23.49
N GLY A 85 3.21 2.85 24.72
CA GLY A 85 2.44 2.20 25.75
C GLY A 85 1.13 2.93 25.88
N ARG A 86 0.01 2.19 25.83
CA ARG A 86 -1.38 2.63 26.11
C ARG A 86 -1.43 4.15 26.39
N GLY A 87 -1.35 4.93 25.32
CA GLY A 87 -1.16 6.38 25.41
C GLY A 87 -2.42 7.07 25.90
N VAL A 88 -2.41 8.39 26.00
CA VAL A 88 -3.66 9.16 26.15
C VAL A 88 -4.47 9.00 24.86
N MET A 89 -5.81 8.94 24.97
CA MET A 89 -6.68 8.87 23.80
C MET A 89 -6.41 10.10 22.90
N PRO A 90 -6.00 9.91 21.64
CA PRO A 90 -5.69 11.04 20.76
C PRO A 90 -6.93 11.91 20.53
N GLU A 91 -6.69 13.21 20.34
CA GLU A 91 -7.70 14.22 19.98
C GLU A 91 -8.52 13.75 18.76
N ARG A 92 -9.76 14.22 18.63
CA ARG A 92 -10.58 13.86 17.48
C ARG A 92 -10.15 14.64 16.24
N GLU A 93 -9.61 13.93 15.26
CA GLU A 93 -9.38 14.46 13.93
C GLU A 93 -10.71 14.90 13.27
N PRO A 94 -10.76 16.01 12.51
CA PRO A 94 -11.98 16.51 11.89
C PRO A 94 -12.59 15.54 10.87
N THR A 95 -11.76 14.70 10.26
CA THR A 95 -12.15 13.68 9.27
C THR A 95 -12.61 12.38 9.91
N ASP A 96 -12.48 12.24 11.23
CA ASP A 96 -12.89 11.05 11.95
C ASP A 96 -14.40 11.04 12.19
N SER A 97 -15.14 10.29 11.37
CA SER A 97 -16.58 10.09 11.47
C SER A 97 -17.00 8.98 12.45
N ARG A 98 -16.04 8.31 13.12
CA ARG A 98 -16.31 7.17 14.01
C ARG A 98 -17.05 7.58 15.29
N SER A 99 -17.79 6.65 15.87
CA SER A 99 -18.48 6.86 17.15
C SER A 99 -17.51 6.84 18.34
N GLU A 100 -17.94 7.34 19.50
CA GLU A 100 -17.12 7.32 20.72
C GLU A 100 -16.78 5.87 21.15
N GLY A 101 -17.76 4.97 21.08
CA GLY A 101 -17.57 3.55 21.42
C GLY A 101 -16.60 2.84 20.48
N GLU A 102 -16.67 3.13 19.18
CA GLU A 102 -15.73 2.59 18.19
C GLU A 102 -14.31 3.09 18.43
N ARG A 103 -14.15 4.39 18.70
CA ARG A 103 -12.86 4.97 19.06
C ARG A 103 -12.30 4.35 20.34
N ALA A 104 -13.13 4.07 21.35
CA ALA A 104 -12.68 3.42 22.58
C ALA A 104 -12.19 1.98 22.33
N LEU A 105 -12.85 1.23 21.44
CA LEU A 105 -12.41 -0.11 21.03
C LEU A 105 -11.08 -0.05 20.26
N LEU A 106 -10.96 0.87 19.30
CA LEU A 106 -9.74 1.07 18.52
C LEU A 106 -8.57 1.53 19.39
N PHE A 107 -8.83 2.41 20.36
CA PHE A 107 -7.85 2.80 21.36
C PHE A 107 -7.33 1.60 22.15
N LYS A 108 -8.24 0.74 22.64
CA LYS A 108 -7.88 -0.48 23.36
C LYS A 108 -7.10 -1.47 22.48
N ALA A 109 -7.39 -1.49 21.18
CA ALA A 109 -6.67 -2.27 20.18
C ALA A 109 -5.36 -1.62 19.70
N ASN A 110 -5.02 -0.42 20.19
CA ASN A 110 -3.88 0.38 19.73
C ASN A 110 -3.90 0.64 18.20
N ALA A 111 -5.09 0.90 17.66
CA ALA A 111 -5.39 1.07 16.24
C ALA A 111 -5.91 2.49 15.91
N LEU A 112 -5.73 3.46 16.82
CA LEU A 112 -6.07 4.86 16.56
C LEU A 112 -4.95 5.61 15.81
N ASP A 113 -3.69 5.24 16.03
CA ASP A 113 -2.51 5.86 15.40
C ASP A 113 -2.04 4.99 14.21
N VAL A 114 -2.81 5.07 13.13
CA VAL A 114 -2.55 4.35 11.87
C VAL A 114 -2.13 5.35 10.81
N ASP A 115 -1.07 5.03 10.08
CA ASP A 115 -0.63 5.81 8.94
C ASP A 115 -1.74 5.87 7.87
N PRO A 116 -2.23 7.07 7.49
CA PRO A 116 -3.25 7.21 6.46
C PRO A 116 -2.83 6.64 5.10
N SER A 117 -1.53 6.62 4.79
CA SER A 117 -0.95 6.14 3.54
C SER A 117 -0.68 4.63 3.51
N ILE A 118 -1.05 3.90 4.58
CA ILE A 118 -0.78 2.45 4.67
C ILE A 118 -1.44 1.66 3.53
N ARG A 119 -2.57 2.13 2.99
CA ARG A 119 -3.22 1.49 1.85
C ARG A 119 -2.35 1.55 0.61
N ASP A 120 -1.84 2.74 0.28
CA ASP A 120 -0.93 2.94 -0.85
C ASP A 120 0.34 2.09 -0.73
N ALA A 121 0.86 1.94 0.50
CA ALA A 121 2.01 1.08 0.77
C ALA A 121 1.68 -0.40 0.52
N VAL A 122 0.56 -0.89 1.06
CA VAL A 122 0.11 -2.28 0.87
C VAL A 122 -0.23 -2.57 -0.58
N GLU A 123 -0.88 -1.65 -1.29
CA GLU A 123 -1.19 -1.78 -2.72
C GLU A 123 0.08 -1.94 -3.55
N ARG A 124 1.07 -1.06 -3.31
CA ARG A 124 2.40 -1.15 -3.93
C ARG A 124 3.09 -2.49 -3.66
N GLU A 125 3.00 -3.00 -2.44
CA GLU A 125 3.59 -4.29 -2.06
C GLU A 125 2.83 -5.48 -2.65
N SER A 126 1.50 -5.39 -2.74
CA SER A 126 0.63 -6.45 -3.27
C SER A 126 0.75 -6.62 -4.79
N GLY A 127 1.31 -5.63 -5.48
CA GLY A 127 1.44 -5.62 -6.95
C GLY A 127 0.10 -5.41 -7.67
N ILE A 128 -0.98 -5.14 -6.93
CA ILE A 128 -2.28 -4.75 -7.49
C ILE A 128 -2.25 -3.22 -7.59
N VAL A 129 -2.05 -2.71 -8.80
CA VAL A 129 -2.22 -1.28 -9.09
C VAL A 129 -3.66 -1.09 -9.53
N GLU A 130 -4.49 -0.55 -8.65
CA GLU A 130 -5.85 -0.13 -8.99
C GLU A 130 -5.78 1.26 -9.62
N GLU A 131 -5.76 1.30 -10.96
CA GLU A 131 -5.74 2.55 -11.72
C GLU A 131 -7.08 3.28 -11.59
N ASP A 132 -7.07 4.61 -11.63
CA ASP A 132 -8.29 5.42 -11.52
C ASP A 132 -9.25 5.08 -12.68
N PRO A 133 -10.45 4.52 -12.40
CA PRO A 133 -11.38 4.10 -13.43
C PRO A 133 -11.84 5.27 -14.30
N THR A 134 -11.90 6.50 -13.75
CA THR A 134 -12.28 7.69 -14.53
C THR A 134 -11.19 8.10 -15.52
N PHE A 135 -9.93 7.94 -15.13
CA PHE A 135 -8.80 8.16 -16.03
C PHE A 135 -8.78 7.11 -17.15
N VAL A 136 -8.93 5.83 -16.81
CA VAL A 136 -8.99 4.72 -17.77
C VAL A 136 -10.16 4.90 -18.75
N GLU A 137 -11.33 5.28 -18.25
CA GLU A 137 -12.52 5.58 -19.05
C GLU A 137 -12.28 6.76 -20.00
N SER A 138 -11.63 7.83 -19.53
CA SER A 138 -11.27 8.98 -20.37
C SER A 138 -10.32 8.60 -21.51
N LEU A 139 -9.41 7.65 -21.27
CA LEU A 139 -8.46 7.16 -22.26
C LEU A 139 -9.15 6.23 -23.29
N LEU A 140 -10.00 5.32 -22.82
CA LEU A 140 -10.80 4.43 -23.67
C LEU A 140 -11.79 5.20 -24.56
N PHE A 141 -12.43 6.23 -24.01
CA PHE A 141 -13.46 7.03 -24.69
C PHE A 141 -12.99 8.45 -25.05
N TRP A 142 -11.69 8.62 -25.32
CA TRP A 142 -11.08 9.91 -25.68
C TRP A 142 -11.64 10.57 -26.95
N LYS A 143 -12.33 9.81 -27.81
CA LYS A 143 -12.89 10.29 -29.07
C LYS A 143 -14.39 10.55 -28.93
N PRO A 144 -14.89 11.73 -29.34
CA PRO A 144 -16.32 12.01 -29.29
C PRO A 144 -17.09 11.07 -30.24
N THR A 145 -18.04 10.32 -29.67
CA THR A 145 -18.94 9.46 -30.45
C THR A 145 -19.85 10.35 -31.29
N LYS A 146 -19.71 10.26 -32.61
CA LYS A 146 -20.50 11.03 -33.58
C LYS A 146 -21.91 10.47 -33.62
N GLY A 147 -22.82 10.94 -32.75
CA GLY A 147 -24.25 10.60 -32.88
C GLY A 147 -25.18 10.79 -31.69
N GLN A 148 -24.73 11.14 -30.48
CA GLN A 148 -25.61 11.13 -29.29
C GLN A 148 -25.44 12.33 -28.35
N ASN A 149 -25.15 13.53 -28.88
CA ASN A 149 -25.14 14.76 -28.06
C ASN A 149 -26.56 15.30 -27.81
N SER A 150 -27.55 14.43 -27.67
CA SER A 150 -28.92 14.81 -27.32
C SER A 150 -29.02 14.82 -25.80
N VAL A 151 -28.85 16.01 -25.21
CA VAL A 151 -28.98 16.19 -23.75
C VAL A 151 -30.44 15.95 -23.36
N VAL A 152 -30.69 15.17 -22.32
CA VAL A 152 -32.05 14.98 -21.79
C VAL A 152 -32.62 16.33 -21.36
N ASP A 153 -33.83 16.67 -21.80
CA ASP A 153 -34.52 17.88 -21.34
C ASP A 153 -35.10 17.62 -19.95
N PRO A 154 -34.56 18.22 -18.86
CA PRO A 154 -34.98 17.88 -17.50
C PRO A 154 -36.45 18.18 -17.25
N SER A 155 -36.95 19.29 -17.81
CA SER A 155 -38.32 19.74 -17.60
C SER A 155 -39.29 18.80 -18.30
N SER A 156 -39.08 18.55 -19.59
CA SER A 156 -39.97 17.66 -20.35
C SER A 156 -39.89 16.21 -19.87
N GLU A 157 -38.71 15.72 -19.50
CA GLU A 157 -38.55 14.35 -18.98
C GLU A 157 -39.23 14.18 -17.62
N SER A 158 -39.14 15.17 -16.73
CA SER A 158 -39.84 15.12 -15.43
C SER A 158 -41.36 15.03 -15.59
N GLU A 159 -41.91 15.74 -16.58
CA GLU A 159 -43.34 15.72 -16.87
C GLU A 159 -43.78 14.40 -17.50
N ARG A 160 -42.93 13.78 -18.32
CA ARG A 160 -43.16 12.44 -18.87
C ARG A 160 -43.21 11.40 -17.74
N LEU A 161 -42.26 11.46 -16.80
CA LEU A 161 -42.20 10.55 -15.66
C LEU A 161 -43.44 10.66 -14.76
N ARG A 162 -43.86 11.89 -14.43
CA ARG A 162 -45.10 12.14 -13.66
C ARG A 162 -46.35 11.63 -14.37
N ARG A 163 -46.43 11.78 -15.69
CA ARG A 163 -47.54 11.21 -16.49
C ARG A 163 -47.52 9.69 -16.47
N ASN A 164 -46.35 9.05 -16.60
CA ASN A 164 -46.25 7.60 -16.54
C ASN A 164 -46.68 7.07 -15.17
N GLU A 165 -46.26 7.73 -14.09
CA GLU A 165 -46.68 7.41 -12.73
C GLU A 165 -48.21 7.52 -12.56
N ALA A 166 -48.82 8.62 -13.04
CA ALA A 166 -50.27 8.81 -12.98
C ALA A 166 -51.06 7.79 -13.81
N LEU A 167 -50.48 7.28 -14.90
CA LEU A 167 -51.07 6.27 -15.77
C LEU A 167 -50.73 4.83 -15.35
N GLY A 168 -49.96 4.63 -14.27
CA GLY A 168 -49.53 3.31 -13.80
C GLY A 168 -48.54 2.60 -14.75
N LYS A 169 -47.89 3.34 -15.65
CA LYS A 169 -46.90 2.81 -16.59
C LYS A 169 -45.50 2.79 -15.98
N LYS A 170 -44.64 1.90 -16.48
CA LYS A 170 -43.24 1.82 -16.02
C LYS A 170 -42.46 3.09 -16.43
N PRO A 171 -41.46 3.54 -15.65
CA PRO A 171 -40.64 4.72 -15.99
C PRO A 171 -39.92 4.63 -17.34
N THR A 172 -39.57 3.41 -17.76
CA THR A 172 -38.92 3.11 -19.04
C THR A 172 -39.87 3.09 -20.23
N ASP A 173 -41.17 3.28 -20.03
CA ASP A 173 -42.16 3.22 -21.09
C ASP A 173 -42.20 4.54 -21.88
N GLY A 174 -41.83 4.49 -23.17
CA GLY A 174 -41.69 5.65 -24.06
C GLY A 174 -40.23 6.10 -24.29
N SER A 175 -40.01 6.96 -25.29
CA SER A 175 -38.69 7.52 -25.59
C SER A 175 -38.31 8.65 -24.63
N THR A 176 -37.04 8.72 -24.22
CA THR A 176 -36.51 9.83 -23.42
C THR A 176 -36.57 11.13 -24.20
N LEU A 177 -37.09 12.19 -23.57
CA LEU A 177 -37.21 13.49 -24.21
C LEU A 177 -35.84 14.18 -24.18
N THR A 178 -35.28 14.39 -25.36
CA THR A 178 -33.96 15.01 -25.52
C THR A 178 -34.04 16.31 -26.30
N LYS A 179 -33.20 17.26 -25.90
CA LYS A 179 -33.01 18.54 -26.56
C LYS A 179 -31.74 18.48 -27.41
N LYS A 180 -31.81 18.96 -28.66
CA LYS A 180 -30.61 19.22 -29.46
C LYS A 180 -29.84 20.36 -28.81
N LYS A 181 -28.55 20.15 -28.59
CA LYS A 181 -27.63 21.18 -28.11
C LYS A 181 -27.47 22.28 -29.16
#